data_AF-A0A842QML7-F1
#
_entry.id   AF-A0A842QML7-F1
#
_cell.length_a   1.000
_cell.length_b   1.000
_cell.length_c   1.000
_cell.angle_alpha   90.00
_cell.angle_beta   90.00
_cell.angle_gamma   90.00
#
_symmetry.space_group_name_H-M   'P 1'
#
loop_
_entity.id
_entity.type
_entity.pdbx_description
1 polymer ?
#
loop_
_entity_poly.entity_id
_entity_poly.type
_entity_poly.pdbx_seq_one_letter_code
_entity_poly.pdbx_strand_id
1 'polypeptide(L)'
;MKETIRDIFLMGVGAASLTRKKAENTVRALVKKGILDNKQSGEIINRMMREKAKIQERLKKEGTAEVRKTRKKISKDINSLTRNLAKKRIKL
;
A
#
# COMPACT_ATOMS: atom_id res chain seq x y z
N MET A 1 -22.23 -15.23 4.60
CA MET A 1 -21.48 -15.66 3.39
C MET A 1 -20.66 -14.53 2.75
N LYS A 2 -21.23 -13.35 2.44
CA LYS A 2 -20.46 -12.23 1.84
C LYS A 2 -19.25 -11.78 2.68
N GLU A 3 -19.36 -11.81 4.01
CA GLU A 3 -18.27 -11.41 4.91
C GLU A 3 -17.13 -12.42 4.95
N THR A 4 -17.43 -13.72 5.01
CA THR A 4 -16.42 -14.79 4.98
C THR A 4 -15.59 -14.77 3.70
N ILE A 5 -16.23 -14.49 2.55
CA ILE A 5 -15.52 -14.33 1.27
C ILE A 5 -14.63 -13.09 1.32
N ARG A 6 -15.12 -11.98 1.90
CA ARG A 6 -14.34 -10.74 2.06
C ARG A 6 -13.13 -10.93 2.97
N ASP A 7 -13.26 -11.72 4.03
CA ASP A 7 -12.16 -11.99 4.97
C ASP A 7 -11.13 -12.95 4.39
N ILE A 8 -11.56 -14.03 3.74
CA ILE A 8 -10.66 -14.93 2.99
C ILE A 8 -9.97 -14.18 1.86
N PHE A 9 -10.68 -13.25 1.22
CA PHE A 9 -10.12 -12.38 0.20
C PHE A 9 -9.10 -11.41 0.79
N LEU A 10 -9.38 -10.76 1.93
CA LEU A 10 -8.43 -9.86 2.60
C LEU A 10 -7.20 -10.61 3.11
N MET A 11 -7.36 -11.81 3.66
CA MET A 11 -6.24 -12.68 4.06
C MET A 11 -5.44 -13.17 2.85
N GLY A 12 -6.12 -13.56 1.77
CA GLY A 12 -5.49 -13.96 0.50
C GLY A 12 -4.79 -12.80 -0.20
N VAL A 13 -5.37 -11.60 -0.19
CA VAL A 13 -4.78 -10.37 -0.73
C VAL A 13 -3.58 -9.94 0.13
N GLY A 14 -3.68 -10.06 1.46
CA GLY A 14 -2.57 -9.78 2.37
C GLY A 14 -1.33 -10.62 2.07
N ALA A 15 -1.49 -11.91 1.78
CA ALA A 15 -0.39 -12.83 1.47
C ALA A 15 -0.01 -12.93 -0.03
N ALA A 16 -0.90 -12.56 -0.95
CA ALA A 16 -0.76 -12.83 -2.40
C ALA A 16 -0.71 -11.60 -3.32
N SER A 17 -0.87 -10.37 -2.79
CA SER A 17 -1.15 -9.14 -3.59
C SER A 17 -0.10 -8.72 -4.62
N LEU A 18 1.03 -9.39 -4.80
CA LEU A 18 2.05 -8.91 -5.73
C LEU A 18 1.81 -9.28 -7.19
N THR A 19 1.11 -10.37 -7.54
CA THR A 19 0.98 -10.78 -8.96
C THR A 19 -0.39 -11.36 -9.35
N ARG A 20 -0.84 -11.01 -10.58
CA ARG A 20 -2.09 -11.50 -11.19
C ARG A 20 -2.17 -13.04 -11.19
N LYS A 21 -1.05 -13.71 -11.44
CA LYS A 21 -0.92 -15.18 -11.42
C LYS A 21 -1.25 -15.79 -10.06
N LYS A 22 -0.86 -15.13 -8.97
CA LYS A 22 -1.21 -15.59 -7.61
C LYS A 22 -2.70 -15.38 -7.31
N ALA A 23 -3.26 -14.24 -7.73
CA ALA A 23 -4.70 -13.99 -7.62
C ALA A 23 -5.53 -15.04 -8.38
N GLU A 24 -5.13 -15.37 -9.61
CA GLU A 24 -5.75 -16.43 -10.42
C GLU A 24 -5.67 -17.80 -9.73
N ASN A 25 -4.54 -18.15 -9.14
CA ASN A 25 -4.38 -19.41 -8.40
C ASN A 25 -5.26 -19.47 -7.13
N THR A 26 -5.32 -18.38 -6.36
CA THR A 26 -6.18 -18.31 -5.16
C THR A 26 -7.64 -18.44 -5.53
N VAL A 27 -8.08 -17.72 -6.57
CA VAL A 27 -9.48 -17.78 -7.03
C VAL A 27 -9.81 -19.15 -7.60
N ARG A 28 -8.91 -19.78 -8.39
CA ARG A 28 -9.08 -21.17 -8.85
C ARG A 28 -9.20 -22.16 -7.69
N ALA A 29 -8.44 -21.98 -6.62
CA ALA A 29 -8.54 -22.83 -5.43
C ALA A 29 -9.90 -22.66 -4.73
N LEU A 30 -10.44 -21.45 -4.68
CA LEU A 30 -11.77 -21.17 -4.12
C LEU A 30 -12.90 -21.73 -4.98
N VAL A 31 -12.76 -21.68 -6.31
CA VAL A 31 -13.69 -22.33 -7.25
C VAL A 31 -13.65 -23.85 -7.08
N LYS A 32 -12.45 -24.45 -7.00
CA LYS A 32 -12.29 -25.89 -6.76
C LYS A 32 -12.91 -26.37 -5.44
N LYS A 33 -12.95 -25.49 -4.43
CA LYS A 33 -13.58 -25.77 -3.13
C LYS A 33 -15.10 -25.57 -3.13
N GLY A 34 -15.71 -25.21 -4.28
CA GLY A 34 -17.15 -24.94 -4.39
C GLY A 34 -17.59 -23.63 -3.72
N ILE A 35 -16.63 -22.80 -3.28
CA ILE A 35 -16.90 -21.54 -2.58
C ILE A 35 -17.25 -20.43 -3.58
N LEU A 36 -16.77 -20.55 -4.82
CA LEU A 36 -16.99 -19.59 -5.90
C LEU A 36 -17.44 -20.28 -7.19
N ASP A 37 -18.37 -19.64 -7.90
CA ASP A 37 -18.73 -20.03 -9.25
C ASP A 37 -17.64 -19.61 -10.25
N ASN A 38 -17.43 -20.42 -11.29
CA ASN A 38 -16.55 -20.09 -12.41
C ASN A 38 -16.88 -18.73 -13.05
N LYS A 39 -18.15 -18.34 -13.13
CA LYS A 39 -18.55 -17.01 -13.65
C LYS A 39 -18.05 -15.87 -12.76
N GLN A 40 -18.06 -16.06 -11.44
CA GLN A 40 -17.66 -15.03 -10.48
C GLN A 40 -16.13 -14.91 -10.35
N SER A 41 -15.39 -15.92 -10.77
CA SER A 41 -13.93 -15.96 -10.68
C SER A 41 -13.25 -14.79 -11.40
N GLY A 42 -13.67 -14.50 -12.63
CA GLY A 42 -13.09 -13.43 -13.46
C GLY A 42 -13.35 -12.04 -12.89
N GLU A 43 -14.57 -11.78 -12.42
CA GLU A 43 -14.91 -10.51 -11.77
C GLU A 43 -14.10 -10.29 -10.50
N ILE A 44 -13.93 -11.34 -9.70
CA ILE A 44 -13.15 -11.26 -8.45
C ILE A 44 -11.70 -10.93 -8.75
N ILE A 45 -11.07 -11.61 -9.72
CA ILE A 45 -9.69 -11.31 -10.15
C ILE A 45 -9.56 -9.84 -10.57
N ASN A 46 -10.46 -9.37 -11.43
CA ASN A 46 -10.46 -7.98 -11.90
C ASN A 46 -10.64 -6.99 -10.73
N ARG A 47 -11.51 -7.32 -9.77
CA ARG A 47 -11.72 -6.50 -8.57
C ARG A 47 -10.47 -6.45 -7.71
N MET A 48 -9.74 -7.56 -7.51
CA MET A 48 -8.47 -7.53 -6.76
C MET A 48 -7.44 -6.64 -7.44
N MET A 49 -7.34 -6.70 -8.77
CA MET A 49 -6.37 -5.88 -9.50
C MET A 49 -6.68 -4.39 -9.40
N ARG A 50 -7.97 -4.01 -9.43
CA ARG A 50 -8.40 -2.62 -9.22
C ARG A 50 -8.16 -2.14 -7.79
N GLU A 51 -8.50 -2.96 -6.80
CA GLU A 51 -8.23 -2.69 -5.38
C GLU A 51 -6.73 -2.52 -5.13
N LYS A 52 -5.90 -3.40 -5.69
CA LYS A 52 -4.43 -3.31 -5.63
C LYS A 52 -3.94 -1.97 -6.17
N ALA A 53 -4.42 -1.55 -7.35
CA ALA A 53 -4.01 -0.28 -7.94
C ALA A 53 -4.38 0.91 -7.04
N LYS A 54 -5.58 0.91 -6.46
CA LYS A 54 -6.01 1.93 -5.49
C LYS A 54 -5.15 1.94 -4.23
N ILE A 55 -4.82 0.77 -3.69
CA ILE A 55 -3.97 0.64 -2.50
C ILE A 55 -2.56 1.12 -2.82
N GLN A 56 -1.99 0.75 -3.97
CA GLN A 56 -0.67 1.23 -4.41
C GLN A 56 -0.65 2.75 -4.58
N GLU A 57 -1.71 3.33 -5.15
CA GLU A 57 -1.80 4.78 -5.31
C GLU A 57 -1.90 5.49 -3.96
N ARG A 58 -2.71 4.96 -3.01
CA ARG A 58 -2.81 5.49 -1.65
C ARG A 58 -1.48 5.41 -0.91
N LEU A 59 -0.84 4.25 -0.91
CA LEU A 59 0.48 4.06 -0.30
C LEU A 59 1.53 5.00 -0.90
N LYS A 60 1.49 5.22 -2.23
CA LYS A 60 2.40 6.17 -2.89
C LYS A 60 2.11 7.61 -2.46
N LYS A 61 0.85 8.02 -2.37
CA LYS A 61 0.45 9.37 -1.91
C LYS A 61 0.80 9.60 -0.44
N GLU A 62 0.50 8.65 0.43
CA GLU A 62 0.80 8.73 1.85
C GLU A 62 2.31 8.69 2.10
N GLY A 63 3.02 7.76 1.47
CA GLY A 63 4.48 7.69 1.56
C GLY A 63 5.18 8.95 1.04
N THR A 64 4.73 9.51 -0.09
CA THR A 64 5.30 10.78 -0.58
C THR A 64 4.98 11.96 0.33
N ALA A 65 3.81 12.00 0.95
CA ALA A 65 3.46 13.01 1.94
C ALA A 65 4.36 12.90 3.20
N GLU A 66 4.57 11.68 3.69
CA GLU A 66 5.42 11.38 4.85
C GLU A 66 6.88 11.79 4.57
N VAL A 67 7.44 11.34 3.43
CA VAL A 67 8.80 11.71 3.00
C VAL A 67 8.93 13.23 2.85
N ARG A 68 7.92 13.91 2.31
CA ARG A 68 7.93 15.37 2.15
C ARG A 68 7.88 16.09 3.49
N LYS A 69 7.12 15.60 4.47
CA LYS A 69 7.10 16.12 5.84
C LYS A 69 8.46 15.96 6.51
N THR A 70 9.04 14.76 6.44
CA THR A 70 10.35 14.45 7.01
C THR A 70 11.44 15.33 6.39
N ARG A 71 11.45 15.48 5.06
CA ARG A 71 12.39 16.37 4.35
C ARG A 71 12.26 17.83 4.78
N LYS A 72 11.03 18.33 4.95
CA LYS A 72 10.79 19.69 5.46
C LYS A 72 11.30 19.87 6.89
N LYS A 73 11.13 18.85 7.75
CA LYS A 73 11.59 18.88 9.14
C LYS A 73 13.12 18.95 9.20
N ILE A 74 13.79 18.03 8.49
CA ILE A 74 15.26 18.02 8.35
C ILE A 74 15.79 19.35 7.81
N SER A 75 15.15 19.91 6.78
CA SER A 75 15.59 21.18 6.20
C SER A 75 15.44 22.37 7.17
N LYS A 76 14.40 22.37 8.01
CA LYS A 76 14.25 23.36 9.08
C LYS A 76 15.34 23.21 10.14
N ASP A 77 15.67 21.98 10.52
CA ASP A 77 16.69 21.69 11.54
C ASP A 77 18.10 22.05 11.04
N ILE A 78 18.41 21.79 9.77
CA ILE A 78 19.68 22.22 9.16
C ILE A 78 19.79 23.76 9.17
N ASN A 79 18.73 24.46 8.80
CA ASN A 79 18.70 25.93 8.76
C ASN A 79 18.82 26.57 10.16
N SER A 80 18.24 25.96 11.19
CA SER A 80 18.38 26.44 12.57
C SER A 80 19.80 26.22 13.10
N LEU A 81 20.42 25.07 12.79
CA LEU A 81 21.81 24.77 13.12
C LEU A 81 22.79 25.74 12.46
N THR A 82 22.61 26.03 11.16
CA THR A 82 23.47 26.99 10.44
C THR A 82 23.36 28.40 11.00
N ARG A 83 22.15 28.87 11.36
CA ARG A 83 21.99 30.18 12.03
C ARG A 83 22.66 30.24 13.39
N ASN A 84 22.57 29.16 14.18
CA ASN A 84 23.20 29.11 15.49
C ASN A 84 24.73 29.08 15.39
N LEU A 85 25.28 28.36 14.41
CA LEU A 85 26.72 28.36 14.13
C LEU A 85 27.21 29.74 13.65
N ALA A 86 26.45 30.41 12.77
CA ALA A 86 26.77 31.76 12.31
C ALA A 86 26.76 32.79 13.47
N LYS A 87 25.77 32.73 14.36
CA LYS A 87 25.72 33.59 15.56
C LYS A 87 26.88 33.33 16.53
N LYS A 88 27.34 32.09 16.63
CA LYS A 88 28.47 31.72 17.50
C LYS A 88 29.82 32.20 16.94
N ARG A 89 29.97 32.26 15.61
CA ARG A 89 31.15 32.83 14.93
C ARG A 89 31.22 34.36 14.97
N ILE A 90 30.10 35.07 15.08
CA ILE A 90 30.07 36.55 15.16
C ILE A 90 30.35 37.05 16.60
N LYS A 91 30.28 36.16 17.60
CA LYS A 91 30.54 36.46 19.03
C LYS A 91 31.99 36.15 19.48
N LEU A 92 32.84 35.63 18.58
CA LEU A 92 34.28 35.43 18.77
C LEU A 92 35.02 36.49 17.94
#